data_AF-A0A2V7PKV9-F1
#
_entry.id   AF-A0A2V7PKV9-F1
#
_cell.length_a   1.000
_cell.length_b   1.000
_cell.length_c   1.000
_cell.angle_alpha   90.00
_cell.angle_beta   90.00
_cell.angle_gamma   90.00
#
_symmetry.space_group_name_H-M   'P 1'
#
loop_
_entity.id
_entity.type
_entity.pdbx_description
1 polymer ?
#
loop_
_entity_poly.entity_id
_entity_poly.type
_entity_poly.pdbx_seq_one_letter_code
_entity_poly.pdbx_strand_id
1 'polypeptide(L)'
;MTVFTHFLATTLGAQAMELRGGQLALAYAFGVGVDVDHAIKAPFYLRAIGLRDKRGYYWRSSLQEPVALLWIVPLCVFLGTVVPIVFFAIHVAMDYSVSFEKMPFYPYSPLVTRGWLASIPDKVKERILFVLLLVANVAVYWSQHHV
;
A
#
# COMPACT_ATOMS: atom_id res chain seq x y z
N MET A 1 5.92 -0.36 3.95
CA MET A 1 5.49 -1.55 4.74
C MET A 1 5.79 -2.81 3.93
N THR A 2 5.69 -4.04 4.47
CA THR A 2 5.91 -5.24 3.63
C THR A 2 4.67 -5.62 2.85
N VAL A 3 4.88 -6.34 1.74
CA VAL A 3 3.80 -6.93 0.92
C VAL A 3 2.79 -7.73 1.75
N PHE A 4 3.25 -8.42 2.81
CA PHE A 4 2.37 -9.19 3.70
C PHE A 4 1.41 -8.29 4.47
N THR A 5 1.89 -7.16 5.00
CA THR A 5 1.00 -6.22 5.70
C THR A 5 0.01 -5.56 4.75
N HIS A 6 0.42 -5.19 3.52
CA HIS A 6 -0.50 -4.67 2.50
C HIS A 6 -1.56 -5.69 2.11
N PHE A 7 -1.15 -6.96 1.95
CA PHE A 7 -2.07 -8.06 1.68
C PHE A 7 -3.07 -8.21 2.83
N LEU A 8 -2.63 -8.30 4.08
CA LEU A 8 -3.54 -8.46 5.23
C LEU A 8 -4.51 -7.26 5.39
N ALA A 9 -4.05 -6.03 5.19
CA ALA A 9 -4.91 -4.85 5.25
C ALA A 9 -5.95 -4.84 4.13
N THR A 10 -5.54 -5.24 2.93
CA THR A 10 -6.43 -5.39 1.78
C THR A 10 -7.45 -6.50 2.01
N THR A 11 -7.02 -7.66 2.52
CA THR A 11 -7.93 -8.76 2.86
C THR A 11 -8.92 -8.33 3.93
N LEU A 12 -8.48 -7.62 4.97
CA LEU A 12 -9.35 -7.13 6.03
C LEU A 12 -10.42 -6.17 5.49
N GLY A 13 -10.00 -5.17 4.72
CA GLY A 13 -10.92 -4.21 4.12
C GLY A 13 -11.90 -4.89 3.16
N ALA A 14 -11.43 -5.85 2.36
CA ALA A 14 -12.28 -6.58 1.43
C ALA A 14 -13.31 -7.46 2.15
N GLN A 15 -12.92 -8.11 3.26
CA GLN A 15 -13.86 -8.86 4.12
C GLN A 15 -14.88 -7.93 4.78
N ALA A 16 -14.43 -6.82 5.37
CA ALA A 16 -15.30 -5.87 6.06
C ALA A 16 -16.32 -5.19 5.13
N MET A 17 -15.98 -5.03 3.85
CA MET A 17 -16.85 -4.48 2.81
C MET A 17 -17.57 -5.57 1.99
N GLU A 18 -17.40 -6.85 2.34
CA GLU A 18 -17.97 -8.01 1.66
C GLU A 18 -17.74 -8.02 0.13
N LEU A 19 -16.55 -7.59 -0.31
CA LEU A 19 -16.25 -7.44 -1.73
C LEU A 19 -16.12 -8.80 -2.44
N ARG A 20 -16.72 -8.90 -3.62
CA ARG A 20 -16.69 -10.10 -4.47
C ARG A 20 -16.38 -9.76 -5.92
N GLY A 21 -15.98 -10.78 -6.69
CA GLY A 21 -15.77 -10.68 -8.14
C GLY A 21 -14.83 -9.53 -8.54
N GLY A 22 -15.28 -8.68 -9.47
CA GLY A 22 -14.49 -7.55 -9.97
C GLY A 22 -14.10 -6.53 -8.89
N GLN A 23 -14.94 -6.30 -7.87
CA GLN A 23 -14.59 -5.38 -6.78
C GLN A 23 -13.46 -5.93 -5.90
N LEU A 24 -13.46 -7.24 -5.67
CA LEU A 24 -12.35 -7.90 -4.96
C LEU A 24 -11.05 -7.78 -5.77
N ALA A 25 -11.11 -7.97 -7.09
CA ALA A 25 -9.95 -7.79 -7.97
C ALA A 25 -9.41 -6.35 -7.92
N LEU A 26 -10.30 -5.34 -7.95
CA LEU A 26 -9.91 -3.93 -7.80
C LEU A 26 -9.28 -3.67 -6.42
N ALA A 27 -9.83 -4.22 -5.34
CA ALA A 27 -9.25 -4.07 -4.01
C ALA A 27 -7.79 -4.56 -3.96
N TYR A 28 -7.50 -5.76 -4.50
CA TYR A 28 -6.14 -6.27 -4.56
C TYR A 28 -5.24 -5.53 -5.55
N ALA A 29 -5.77 -5.07 -6.69
CA ALA A 29 -5.00 -4.27 -7.64
C ALA A 29 -4.51 -2.95 -7.01
N PHE A 30 -5.36 -2.28 -6.22
CA PHE A 30 -5.04 -0.98 -5.63
C PHE A 30 -4.44 -1.03 -4.22
N GLY A 31 -4.70 -2.10 -3.47
CA GLY A 31 -4.15 -2.29 -2.12
C GLY A 31 -2.78 -2.98 -2.11
N VAL A 32 -2.49 -3.80 -3.12
CA VAL A 32 -1.23 -4.57 -3.24
C VAL A 32 -0.58 -4.38 -4.61
N GLY A 33 -1.35 -4.42 -5.70
CA GLY A 33 -0.83 -4.41 -7.06
C GLY A 33 -0.09 -3.13 -7.46
N VAL A 34 -0.37 -1.99 -6.82
CA VAL A 34 0.38 -0.73 -7.02
C VAL A 34 1.87 -0.84 -6.67
N ASP A 35 2.26 -1.87 -5.90
CA ASP A 35 3.67 -2.20 -5.62
C ASP A 35 4.36 -3.01 -6.72
N VAL A 36 3.67 -3.42 -7.79
CA VAL A 36 4.28 -4.26 -8.85
C VAL A 36 5.49 -3.61 -9.52
N ASP A 37 5.55 -2.29 -9.58
CA ASP A 37 6.73 -1.59 -10.09
C ASP A 37 8.01 -1.90 -9.26
N HIS A 38 7.89 -2.33 -8.01
CA HIS A 38 9.00 -2.78 -7.18
C HIS A 38 9.62 -4.04 -7.77
N ALA A 39 8.80 -4.99 -8.21
CA ALA A 39 9.26 -6.21 -8.85
C ALA A 39 9.97 -5.91 -10.18
N ILE A 40 9.49 -4.90 -10.91
CA ILE A 40 10.11 -4.44 -12.16
C ILE A 40 11.44 -3.74 -11.89
N LYS A 41 11.53 -2.94 -10.83
CA LYS A 41 12.74 -2.17 -10.45
C LYS A 41 13.80 -3.00 -9.73
N ALA A 42 13.43 -4.11 -9.10
CA ALA A 42 14.34 -4.96 -8.34
C ALA A 42 15.59 -5.40 -9.12
N PRO A 43 15.50 -5.88 -10.38
CA PRO A 43 16.68 -6.23 -11.17
C PRO A 43 17.60 -5.04 -11.44
N PHE A 44 17.04 -3.84 -11.64
CA PHE A 44 17.82 -2.63 -11.90
C PHE A 44 18.58 -2.18 -10.64
N TYR A 45 17.94 -2.26 -9.47
CA TYR A 45 18.63 -2.02 -8.20
C TYR A 45 19.77 -3.02 -7.98
N LEU A 46 19.51 -4.32 -8.18
CA LEU A 46 20.54 -5.35 -8.00
C LEU A 46 21.74 -5.13 -8.93
N ARG A 47 21.49 -4.68 -10.17
CA ARG A 47 22.57 -4.32 -11.11
C ARG A 47 23.33 -3.07 -10.68
N ALA A 48 22.65 -2.05 -10.15
CA ALA A 48 23.25 -0.76 -9.82
C ALA A 48 23.96 -0.72 -8.46
N ILE A 49 23.43 -1.44 -7.46
CA ILE A 49 23.82 -1.34 -6.04
C ILE A 49 24.24 -2.70 -5.46
N GLY A 50 23.86 -3.81 -6.12
CA GLY A 50 24.11 -5.15 -5.61
C GLY A 50 23.23 -5.49 -4.41
N LEU A 51 23.76 -6.34 -3.52
CA LEU A 51 23.10 -6.72 -2.26
C LEU A 51 23.34 -5.73 -1.11
N ARG A 52 23.95 -4.57 -1.39
CA ARG A 52 24.24 -3.56 -0.36
C ARG A 52 22.95 -2.85 0.05
N ASP A 53 22.78 -2.64 1.34
CA ASP A 53 21.70 -1.81 1.87
C ASP A 53 22.05 -0.34 1.61
N LYS A 54 21.44 0.25 0.57
CA LYS A 54 21.56 1.68 0.28
C LYS A 54 20.28 2.40 0.68
N ARG A 55 20.36 3.11 1.81
CA ARG A 55 19.35 4.09 2.21
C ARG A 55 19.29 5.20 1.16
N GLY A 56 18.10 5.53 0.67
CA GLY A 56 17.86 6.63 -0.28
C GLY A 56 17.87 6.24 -1.76
N TYR A 57 17.87 4.96 -2.14
CA TYR A 57 17.50 4.60 -3.51
C TYR A 57 16.01 4.81 -3.70
N TYR A 58 15.63 5.69 -4.65
CA TYR A 58 14.23 5.97 -4.90
C TYR A 58 13.57 4.77 -5.59
N TRP A 59 12.92 3.95 -4.77
CA TRP A 59 12.27 2.72 -5.21
C TRP A 59 10.85 2.95 -5.73
N ARG A 60 10.20 4.00 -5.25
CA ARG A 60 8.77 4.25 -5.49
C ARG A 60 8.52 4.82 -6.89
N SER A 61 7.33 4.64 -7.42
CA SER A 61 6.87 5.36 -8.61
C SER A 61 5.70 6.26 -8.25
N SER A 62 5.33 7.13 -9.18
CA SER A 62 4.10 7.91 -9.08
C SER A 62 2.84 7.06 -8.88
N LEU A 63 2.86 5.74 -9.15
CA LEU A 63 1.73 4.84 -8.93
C LEU A 63 1.42 4.60 -7.44
N GLN A 64 2.39 4.79 -6.54
CA GLN A 64 2.23 4.62 -5.08
C GLN A 64 2.09 5.94 -4.32
N GLU A 65 2.29 7.05 -5.02
CA GLU A 65 2.29 8.37 -4.42
C GLU A 65 0.90 9.01 -4.57
N PRO A 66 0.46 9.88 -3.65
CA PRO A 66 -0.81 10.58 -3.70
C PRO A 66 -1.19 11.20 -5.06
N VAL A 67 -0.21 11.61 -5.86
CA VAL A 67 -0.39 12.05 -7.26
C VAL A 67 -1.20 11.07 -8.12
N ALA A 68 -1.17 9.76 -7.83
CA ALA A 68 -1.94 8.75 -8.55
C ALA A 68 -3.46 9.00 -8.44
N LEU A 69 -3.92 9.69 -7.40
CA LEU A 69 -5.33 10.07 -7.26
C LEU A 69 -5.85 10.87 -8.46
N LEU A 70 -4.98 11.59 -9.18
CA LEU A 70 -5.36 12.32 -10.39
C LEU A 70 -5.95 11.43 -11.48
N TRP A 71 -5.58 10.15 -11.55
CA TRP A 71 -6.15 9.19 -12.49
C TRP A 71 -7.02 8.12 -11.83
N ILE A 72 -6.78 7.78 -10.55
CA ILE A 72 -7.62 6.85 -9.79
C ILE A 72 -9.02 7.43 -9.59
N VAL A 73 -9.15 8.72 -9.32
CA VAL A 73 -10.46 9.36 -9.13
C VAL A 73 -11.31 9.30 -10.42
N PRO A 74 -10.82 9.71 -11.60
CA PRO A 74 -11.52 9.49 -12.86
C PRO A 74 -11.88 8.02 -13.12
N LEU A 75 -10.98 7.08 -12.79
CA LEU A 75 -11.26 5.64 -12.91
C LEU A 75 -12.43 5.21 -12.03
N CYS A 76 -12.48 5.67 -10.78
CA CYS A 76 -13.59 5.41 -9.86
C CYS A 76 -14.93 5.94 -10.39
N VAL A 77 -14.93 7.16 -10.94
CA VAL A 77 -16.11 7.75 -11.58
C VAL A 77 -16.56 6.90 -12.77
N PHE A 78 -15.62 6.51 -13.64
CA PHE A 78 -15.90 5.68 -14.82
C PHE A 78 -16.47 4.30 -14.44
N LEU A 79 -15.91 3.65 -13.42
CA LEU A 79 -16.33 2.32 -12.97
C LEU A 79 -17.55 2.34 -12.02
N GLY A 80 -18.00 3.52 -11.59
CA GLY A 80 -19.10 3.64 -10.63
C GLY A 80 -18.80 3.01 -9.25
N THR A 81 -17.54 3.02 -8.81
CA THR A 81 -17.13 2.42 -7.53
C THR A 81 -16.04 3.24 -6.84
N VAL A 82 -16.04 3.23 -5.51
CA VAL A 82 -15.01 3.87 -4.67
C VAL A 82 -13.86 2.93 -4.30
N VAL A 83 -13.96 1.64 -4.62
CA VAL A 83 -13.02 0.61 -4.17
C VAL A 83 -11.55 0.96 -4.49
N PRO A 84 -11.16 1.34 -5.72
CA PRO A 84 -9.78 1.75 -6.01
C PRO A 84 -9.25 2.84 -5.07
N ILE A 85 -10.03 3.91 -4.81
CA ILE A 85 -9.62 5.00 -3.92
C ILE A 85 -9.42 4.49 -2.48
N VAL A 86 -10.35 3.67 -1.97
CA VAL A 86 -10.28 3.17 -0.60
C VAL A 86 -9.02 2.33 -0.38
N PHE A 87 -8.77 1.36 -1.25
CA PHE A 87 -7.61 0.46 -1.09
C PHE A 87 -6.30 1.16 -1.40
N PHE A 88 -6.30 2.09 -2.36
CA PHE A 88 -5.15 2.97 -2.58
C PHE A 88 -4.84 3.85 -1.37
N ALA A 89 -5.86 4.41 -0.71
CA ALA A 89 -5.67 5.23 0.48
C ALA A 89 -5.12 4.41 1.65
N ILE A 90 -5.59 3.18 1.85
CA ILE A 90 -5.04 2.25 2.85
C ILE A 90 -3.56 1.98 2.54
N HIS A 91 -3.25 1.67 1.28
CA HIS A 91 -1.89 1.41 0.82
C HIS A 91 -0.97 2.62 1.10
N VAL A 92 -1.35 3.82 0.63
CA VAL A 92 -0.61 5.06 0.87
C VAL A 92 -0.45 5.30 2.36
N ALA A 93 -1.49 5.08 3.17
CA ALA A 93 -1.40 5.30 4.60
C ALA A 93 -0.38 4.38 5.29
N MET A 94 -0.33 3.12 4.88
CA MET A 94 0.65 2.16 5.38
C MET A 94 2.07 2.58 5.00
N ASP A 95 2.30 2.97 3.76
CA ASP A 95 3.63 3.40 3.32
C ASP A 95 4.06 4.77 3.85
N TYR A 96 3.12 5.67 4.07
CA TYR A 96 3.41 6.94 4.73
C TYR A 96 3.68 6.77 6.23
N SER A 97 3.36 5.61 6.81
CA SER A 97 3.71 5.27 8.18
C SER A 97 5.15 4.82 8.38
N VAL A 98 5.88 4.37 7.35
CA VAL A 98 7.31 3.99 7.47
C VAL A 98 8.22 5.21 7.31
N SER A 99 9.50 5.15 7.67
CA SER A 99 10.36 6.35 7.74
C SER A 99 11.11 6.72 6.45
N PHE A 100 10.96 5.93 5.38
CA PHE A 100 11.58 6.19 4.08
C PHE A 100 11.08 7.48 3.43
N GLU A 101 11.88 8.06 2.54
CA GLU A 101 11.54 9.25 1.77
C GLU A 101 10.42 8.97 0.76
N LYS A 102 9.44 9.88 0.69
CA LYS A 102 8.33 9.88 -0.28
C LYS A 102 8.34 11.16 -1.09
N MET A 103 7.80 11.08 -2.30
CA MET A 103 7.60 12.25 -3.16
C MET A 103 6.12 12.35 -3.57
N PRO A 104 5.26 12.96 -2.74
CA PRO A 104 3.80 12.89 -2.90
C PRO A 104 3.26 13.36 -4.25
N PHE A 105 4.01 14.24 -4.92
CA PHE A 105 3.62 14.93 -6.14
C PHE A 105 4.55 14.63 -7.32
N TYR A 106 5.44 13.64 -7.22
CA TYR A 106 6.33 13.27 -8.33
C TYR A 106 5.52 12.75 -9.53
N PRO A 107 5.83 13.12 -10.79
CA PRO A 107 6.99 13.89 -11.24
C PRO A 107 6.78 15.42 -11.29
N TYR A 108 5.64 15.92 -10.85
CA TYR A 108 5.27 17.35 -10.98
C TYR A 108 5.90 18.26 -9.93
N SER A 109 6.40 17.70 -8.81
CA SER A 109 7.11 18.47 -7.79
C SER A 109 8.21 17.64 -7.11
N PRO A 110 9.35 18.27 -6.75
CA PRO A 110 10.46 17.62 -6.07
C PRO A 110 10.29 17.56 -4.54
N LEU A 111 9.10 17.88 -4.01
CA LEU A 111 8.85 17.87 -2.57
C LEU A 111 9.09 16.47 -1.97
N VAL A 112 9.95 16.39 -0.95
CA VAL A 112 10.25 15.16 -0.21
C VAL A 112 9.67 15.24 1.19
N THR A 113 9.09 14.13 1.66
CA THR A 113 8.64 13.97 3.06
C THR A 113 9.03 12.60 3.59
N ARG A 114 9.15 12.47 4.92
CA ARG A 114 9.35 11.16 5.60
C ARG A 114 8.03 10.51 6.02
N GLY A 115 6.89 11.08 5.63
CA GLY A 115 5.57 10.63 6.06
C GLY A 115 5.30 10.97 7.52
N TRP A 116 4.52 10.14 8.19
CA TRP A 116 4.16 10.30 9.60
C TRP A 116 4.79 9.21 10.47
N LEU A 117 4.73 9.39 11.80
CA LEU A 117 5.32 8.47 12.78
C LEU A 117 6.82 8.20 12.55
N ALA A 118 7.54 9.16 11.98
CA ALA A 118 8.96 9.05 11.68
C ALA A 118 9.86 8.90 12.93
N SER A 119 9.34 9.28 14.11
CA SER A 119 10.01 9.08 15.40
C SER A 119 9.93 7.64 15.92
N ILE A 120 9.00 6.82 15.41
CA ILE A 120 8.81 5.44 15.85
C ILE A 120 9.60 4.50 14.93
N PRO A 121 10.38 3.54 15.47
CA PRO A 121 11.12 2.59 14.64
C PRO A 121 10.22 1.78 13.70
N ASP A 122 10.60 1.68 12.42
CA ASP A 122 9.81 0.99 11.39
C ASP A 122 9.52 -0.48 11.73
N LYS A 123 10.50 -1.19 12.30
CA LYS A 123 10.33 -2.57 12.76
C LYS A 123 9.25 -2.72 13.83
N VAL A 124 9.06 -1.72 14.68
CA VAL A 124 8.02 -1.73 15.73
C VAL A 124 6.65 -1.52 15.09
N LYS A 125 6.52 -0.51 14.22
CA LYS A 125 5.28 -0.22 13.49
C LYS A 125 4.82 -1.44 12.68
N GLU A 126 5.74 -2.06 11.97
CA GLU A 126 5.46 -3.23 11.14
C GLU A 126 4.99 -4.44 11.96
N ARG A 127 5.69 -4.78 13.05
CA ARG A 127 5.30 -5.90 13.91
C ARG A 127 3.92 -5.71 14.53
N ILE A 128 3.66 -4.51 15.07
CA ILE A 128 2.37 -4.18 15.67
C ILE A 128 1.28 -4.27 14.62
N LEU A 129 1.48 -3.64 13.45
CA LEU A 129 0.49 -3.63 12.38
C LEU A 129 0.21 -5.04 11.87
N PHE A 130 1.25 -5.87 11.67
CA PHE A 130 1.08 -7.26 11.24
C PHE A 130 0.20 -8.05 12.21
N VAL A 131 0.50 -8.00 13.52
CA VAL A 131 -0.27 -8.73 14.54
C VAL A 131 -1.72 -8.24 14.58
N LEU A 132 -1.94 -6.92 14.58
CA LEU A 132 -3.29 -6.34 14.59
C LEU A 132 -4.11 -6.76 13.38
N LEU A 133 -3.52 -6.67 12.17
CA LEU A 133 -4.19 -7.06 10.94
C LEU A 133 -4.51 -8.55 10.90
N LEU A 134 -3.58 -9.41 11.36
CA LEU A 134 -3.81 -10.85 11.41
C LEU A 134 -4.99 -11.18 12.34
N VAL A 135 -4.97 -10.67 13.57
CA VAL A 135 -6.04 -10.90 14.56
C VAL A 135 -7.37 -10.37 14.04
N ALA A 136 -7.40 -9.16 13.47
CA ALA A 136 -8.61 -8.57 12.92
C ALA A 136 -9.19 -9.38 11.75
N ASN A 137 -8.34 -9.88 10.84
CA ASN A 137 -8.79 -10.74 9.75
C ASN A 137 -9.46 -12.02 10.28
N VAL A 138 -8.85 -12.68 11.27
CA VAL A 138 -9.41 -13.89 11.88
C VAL A 138 -10.74 -13.58 12.58
N ALA A 139 -10.80 -12.47 13.32
CA ALA A 139 -12.00 -12.09 14.05
C ALA A 139 -13.17 -11.74 13.11
N VAL A 140 -12.93 -10.97 12.04
CA VAL A 140 -13.95 -10.63 11.04
C VAL A 140 -14.42 -11.89 10.31
N TYR A 141 -13.48 -12.74 9.87
CA TYR A 141 -13.81 -14.01 9.23
C TYR A 141 -14.72 -14.86 10.12
N TRP A 142 -14.35 -15.03 11.38
CA TRP A 142 -15.13 -15.79 12.35
C TRP A 142 -16.53 -15.22 12.54
N SER A 143 -16.63 -13.90 12.74
CA SER A 143 -17.91 -13.22 12.93
C SER A 143 -18.85 -13.34 11.74
N GLN A 144 -18.33 -13.46 10.51
CA GLN A 144 -19.15 -13.55 9.29
C GLN A 144 -19.61 -14.99 8.98
N HIS A 145 -18.97 -16.01 9.55
CA HIS A 145 -19.20 -17.41 9.17
C HIS A 145 -19.71 -18.30 10.32
N HIS A 146 -19.61 -17.84 11.57
CA HIS A 146 -19.91 -18.66 12.75
C HIS A 146 -20.80 -17.98 13.80
N VAL A 147 -21.12 -16.69 13.62
CA VAL A 147 -22.06 -15.93 14.45
C VAL A 147 -23.25 -15.55 13.58
#